data_AF-A0A0C9MWT6-F1
#
_entry.id   AF-A0A0C9MWT6-F1
#
_cell.length_a   1.000
_cell.length_b   1.000
_cell.length_c   1.000
_cell.angle_alpha   90.00
_cell.angle_beta   90.00
_cell.angle_gamma   90.00
#
_symmetry.space_group_name_H-M   'P 1'
#
loop_
_entity.id
_entity.type
_entity.pdbx_description
1 polymer ?
#
loop_
_entity_poly.entity_id
_entity_poly.type
_entity_poly.pdbx_seq_one_letter_code
_entity_poly.pdbx_strand_id
1 'polypeptide(L)'
;ATAAAHKPDPKKKDKKRLAAGRAFTTPATKGIQGYQYVYIGRSRKIQRSEVRKHLANASVDLGRVLDICFPASHIIGVLLHVQYVEEFTALLTKAKGELFPSFDPLDPNNIADPKYAGLSDDDRHALIHEFTEARCLQTLSFLRPLNVSGVGKYFVQKGWICDESLSVAVAQAVERFAKKEPKKADFLSSSAPSLLLNNVNVLVPPVSVSLSLWNANGLRQSTVHDVLSHVLETHVLLVTETWLTSGSFPTNWRQFHLYGSKVPGAFNRGSGGITAFVSPSCPFTVSQLPSYNPHTLSLKVGALTVHCVYFPPPLSSDKVLSALSLLPMTRDTILCGDFNARLGSLTGDAISNTRGNALKPWFDEHCLSVLNASLAFGVKTYSSFRQQQEISSTIDLFLTNIGESAFLNAQLV
;
A
#
# COMPACT_ATOMS: atom_id res chain seq x y z
N ALA A 1 -13.03 42.57 -43.66
CA ALA A 1 -13.36 41.15 -43.84
C ALA A 1 -13.41 40.48 -42.47
N THR A 2 -14.61 40.13 -42.00
CA THR A 2 -14.83 39.43 -40.73
C THR A 2 -14.32 37.99 -40.83
N ALA A 3 -13.36 37.63 -39.97
CA ALA A 3 -12.81 36.28 -39.91
C ALA A 3 -13.94 35.27 -39.59
N ALA A 4 -14.17 34.34 -40.52
CA ALA A 4 -15.13 33.26 -40.33
C ALA A 4 -14.69 32.39 -39.15
N ALA A 5 -15.49 32.40 -38.08
CA ALA A 5 -15.27 31.56 -36.91
C ALA A 5 -15.26 30.07 -37.33
N HIS A 6 -14.12 29.41 -37.13
CA HIS A 6 -13.92 28.00 -37.46
C HIS A 6 -14.88 27.13 -36.62
N LYS A 7 -15.96 26.64 -37.25
CA LYS A 7 -16.91 25.72 -36.61
C LYS A 7 -16.21 24.39 -36.33
N PRO A 8 -16.20 23.89 -35.08
CA PRO A 8 -15.51 22.65 -34.75
C PRO A 8 -16.17 21.43 -35.40
N ASP A 9 -15.33 20.50 -35.88
CA ASP A 9 -15.70 19.20 -36.47
C ASP A 9 -16.82 18.48 -35.67
N PRO A 10 -17.92 18.04 -36.30
CA PRO A 10 -19.03 17.34 -35.65
C PRO A 10 -18.59 16.15 -34.77
N LYS A 11 -17.62 15.35 -35.23
CA LYS A 11 -17.13 14.19 -34.45
C LYS A 11 -16.41 14.62 -33.19
N LYS A 12 -15.68 15.74 -33.23
CA LYS A 12 -15.04 16.34 -32.03
C LYS A 12 -16.08 16.91 -31.08
N LYS A 13 -17.18 17.47 -31.60
CA LYS A 13 -18.29 18.01 -30.80
C LYS A 13 -18.99 16.90 -30.00
N ASP A 14 -19.28 15.78 -30.63
CA ASP A 14 -19.93 14.64 -29.96
C ASP A 14 -19.01 13.98 -28.91
N LYS A 15 -17.71 13.83 -29.20
CA LYS A 15 -16.72 13.35 -28.21
C LYS A 15 -16.67 14.24 -26.96
N LYS A 16 -16.69 15.56 -27.13
CA LYS A 16 -16.74 16.52 -26.01
C LYS A 16 -18.05 16.42 -25.23
N ARG A 17 -19.18 16.26 -25.92
CA ARG A 17 -20.50 16.10 -25.30
C ARG A 17 -20.58 14.83 -24.44
N LEU A 18 -20.11 13.71 -24.98
CA LEU A 18 -20.00 12.43 -24.25
C LEU A 18 -19.05 12.53 -23.05
N ALA A 19 -17.91 13.21 -23.19
CA ALA A 19 -16.96 13.43 -22.09
C ALA A 19 -17.57 14.29 -20.96
N ALA A 20 -18.32 15.34 -21.31
CA ALA A 20 -19.05 16.15 -20.35
C ALA A 20 -20.13 15.34 -19.62
N GLY A 21 -20.87 14.49 -20.35
CA GLY A 21 -21.87 13.58 -19.77
C GLY A 21 -21.28 12.66 -18.69
N ARG A 22 -20.04 12.18 -18.87
CA ARG A 22 -19.35 11.33 -17.87
C ARG A 22 -19.11 12.01 -16.53
N ALA A 23 -19.03 13.34 -16.48
CA ALA A 23 -18.92 14.09 -15.21
C ALA A 23 -20.17 13.97 -14.34
N PHE A 24 -21.32 13.65 -14.94
CA PHE A 24 -22.62 13.55 -14.27
C PHE A 24 -23.07 12.09 -14.02
N THR A 25 -22.17 11.12 -14.23
CA THR A 25 -22.46 9.70 -13.99
C THR A 25 -21.90 9.25 -12.65
N THR A 26 -22.72 8.55 -11.84
CA THR A 26 -22.29 7.99 -10.56
C THR A 26 -21.39 6.76 -10.77
N PRO A 27 -20.52 6.41 -9.79
CA PRO A 27 -19.69 5.22 -9.87
C PRO A 27 -20.48 3.92 -10.17
N ALA A 28 -21.71 3.80 -9.64
CA ALA A 28 -22.60 2.66 -9.89
C ALA A 28 -23.05 2.56 -11.36
N THR A 29 -23.36 3.70 -12.01
CA THR A 29 -23.71 3.74 -13.44
C THR A 29 -22.53 3.59 -14.40
N LYS A 30 -21.28 3.66 -13.91
CA LYS A 30 -20.10 3.52 -14.78
C LYS A 30 -19.84 2.06 -15.19
N GLY A 31 -20.58 1.07 -14.68
CA GLY A 31 -20.36 -0.34 -15.03
C GLY A 31 -18.97 -0.85 -14.59
N ILE A 32 -18.62 -2.07 -15.01
CA ILE A 32 -17.38 -2.73 -14.61
C ILE A 32 -16.18 -1.88 -15.03
N GLN A 33 -15.40 -1.44 -14.03
CA GLN A 33 -14.14 -0.74 -14.24
C GLN A 33 -13.01 -1.77 -14.31
N GLY A 34 -12.07 -1.55 -15.20
CA GLY A 34 -10.90 -2.41 -15.33
C GLY A 34 -10.26 -2.30 -16.70
N TYR A 35 -9.29 -3.18 -16.89
CA TYR A 35 -8.51 -3.30 -18.12
C TYR A 35 -8.50 -4.75 -18.58
N GLN A 36 -8.31 -4.94 -19.88
CA GLN A 36 -8.25 -6.27 -20.45
C GLN A 36 -7.41 -6.23 -21.73
N TYR A 37 -6.55 -7.25 -21.91
CA TYR A 37 -6.01 -7.55 -23.22
C TYR A 37 -7.02 -8.35 -24.03
N VAL A 38 -7.29 -7.89 -25.24
CA VAL A 38 -7.99 -8.66 -26.27
C VAL A 38 -6.94 -9.16 -27.25
N TYR A 39 -6.92 -10.47 -27.49
CA TYR A 39 -5.96 -11.11 -28.38
C TYR A 39 -6.59 -11.35 -29.75
N ILE A 40 -5.87 -10.97 -30.80
CA ILE A 40 -6.32 -11.01 -32.18
C ILE A 40 -5.28 -11.69 -33.07
N GLY A 41 -5.74 -12.26 -34.18
CA GLY A 41 -4.88 -12.95 -35.13
C GLY A 41 -3.90 -12.03 -35.87
N ARG A 42 -2.73 -12.57 -36.19
CA ARG A 42 -1.68 -11.90 -36.97
C ARG A 42 -1.20 -12.82 -38.09
N SER A 43 -1.46 -12.39 -39.34
CA SER A 43 -1.10 -13.16 -40.53
C SER A 43 0.37 -13.04 -40.95
N ARG A 44 1.04 -11.93 -40.63
CA ARG A 44 2.44 -11.69 -41.00
C ARG A 44 3.17 -10.82 -39.98
N LYS A 45 4.47 -10.62 -40.15
CA LYS A 45 5.21 -9.62 -39.38
C LYS A 45 4.71 -8.21 -39.73
N ILE A 46 4.07 -7.57 -38.76
CA ILE A 46 3.53 -6.21 -38.87
C ILE A 46 4.04 -5.36 -37.71
N GLN A 47 4.24 -4.07 -37.96
CA GLN A 47 4.67 -3.11 -36.95
C GLN A 47 3.49 -2.53 -36.18
N ARG A 48 3.74 -1.98 -34.98
CA ARG A 48 2.70 -1.32 -34.16
C ARG A 48 1.98 -0.18 -34.89
N SER A 49 2.70 0.58 -35.71
CA SER A 49 2.15 1.66 -36.55
C SER A 49 1.15 1.12 -37.57
N GLU A 50 1.47 0.00 -38.19
CA GLU A 50 0.62 -0.69 -39.15
C GLU A 50 -0.63 -1.27 -38.48
N VAL A 51 -0.48 -1.90 -37.30
CA VAL A 51 -1.63 -2.37 -36.50
C VAL A 51 -2.58 -1.21 -36.20
N ARG A 52 -2.07 -0.05 -35.77
CA ARG A 52 -2.89 1.15 -35.53
C ARG A 52 -3.63 1.61 -36.79
N LYS A 53 -2.98 1.56 -37.95
CA LYS A 53 -3.63 1.90 -39.24
C LYS A 53 -4.77 0.95 -39.57
N HIS A 54 -4.55 -0.35 -39.40
CA HIS A 54 -5.58 -1.38 -39.63
C HIS A 54 -6.75 -1.25 -38.67
N LEU A 55 -6.49 -1.02 -37.38
CA LEU A 55 -7.53 -0.77 -36.38
C LEU A 55 -8.35 0.49 -36.73
N ALA A 56 -7.70 1.58 -37.15
CA ALA A 56 -8.41 2.79 -37.58
C ALA A 56 -9.30 2.53 -38.81
N ASN A 57 -8.82 1.75 -39.78
CA ASN A 57 -9.60 1.35 -40.96
C ASN A 57 -10.80 0.46 -40.57
N ALA A 58 -10.65 -0.35 -39.51
CA ALA A 58 -11.74 -1.11 -38.89
C ALA A 58 -12.66 -0.24 -38.01
N SER A 59 -12.55 1.09 -38.08
CA SER A 59 -13.34 2.06 -37.32
C SER A 59 -13.14 2.02 -35.80
N VAL A 60 -12.03 1.42 -35.33
CA VAL A 60 -11.68 1.43 -33.90
C VAL A 60 -11.21 2.82 -33.47
N ASP A 61 -11.75 3.31 -32.36
CA ASP A 61 -11.24 4.52 -31.72
C ASP A 61 -9.85 4.29 -31.10
N LEU A 62 -8.80 4.67 -31.85
CA LEU A 62 -7.42 4.55 -31.40
C LEU A 62 -7.13 5.29 -30.08
N GLY A 63 -7.95 6.28 -29.70
CA GLY A 63 -7.81 6.97 -28.42
C GLY A 63 -8.17 6.10 -27.21
N ARG A 64 -8.89 5.00 -27.43
CA ARG A 64 -9.24 4.00 -26.39
C ARG A 64 -8.26 2.82 -26.35
N VAL A 65 -7.32 2.73 -27.29
CA VAL A 65 -6.27 1.71 -27.32
C VAL A 65 -5.10 2.15 -26.47
N LEU A 66 -4.84 1.42 -25.38
CA LEU A 66 -3.82 1.77 -24.39
C LEU A 66 -2.45 1.22 -24.78
N ASP A 67 -2.40 -0.01 -25.27
CA ASP A 67 -1.18 -0.70 -25.73
C ASP A 67 -1.48 -1.68 -26.88
N ILE A 68 -0.45 -1.94 -27.69
CA ILE A 68 -0.38 -3.01 -28.68
C ILE A 68 0.93 -3.78 -28.46
N CYS A 69 0.80 -5.06 -28.14
CA CYS A 69 1.92 -5.97 -27.92
C CYS A 69 1.82 -7.22 -28.81
N PHE A 70 2.90 -7.99 -28.87
CA PHE A 70 3.00 -9.22 -29.67
C PHE A 70 3.46 -10.36 -28.76
N PRO A 71 2.53 -11.03 -28.06
CA PRO A 71 2.88 -12.04 -27.08
C PRO A 71 3.32 -13.37 -27.71
N ALA A 72 2.87 -13.65 -28.93
CA ALA A 72 3.26 -14.83 -29.71
C ALA A 72 3.41 -14.47 -31.21
N SER A 73 3.92 -15.41 -32.01
CA SER A 73 4.20 -15.23 -33.44
C SER A 73 2.98 -14.79 -34.27
N HIS A 74 1.82 -15.38 -33.97
CA HIS A 74 0.56 -15.21 -34.69
C HIS A 74 -0.49 -14.43 -33.89
N ILE A 75 -0.10 -13.79 -32.78
CA ILE A 75 -1.01 -13.08 -31.88
C ILE A 75 -0.60 -11.62 -31.71
N ILE A 76 -1.59 -10.73 -31.67
CA ILE A 76 -1.47 -9.34 -31.24
C ILE A 76 -2.32 -9.18 -29.98
N GLY A 77 -1.74 -8.63 -28.92
CA GLY A 77 -2.48 -8.20 -27.74
C GLY A 77 -2.83 -6.72 -27.85
N VAL A 78 -4.10 -6.37 -27.66
CA VAL A 78 -4.59 -4.99 -27.61
C VAL A 78 -5.15 -4.69 -26.23
N LEU A 79 -4.53 -3.76 -25.50
CA LEU A 79 -4.96 -3.39 -24.16
C LEU A 79 -6.05 -2.31 -24.21
N LEU A 80 -7.18 -2.58 -23.56
CA LEU A 80 -8.37 -1.73 -23.57
C LEU A 80 -8.94 -1.57 -22.15
N HIS A 81 -9.78 -0.56 -21.97
CA HIS A 81 -10.72 -0.54 -20.85
C HIS A 81 -11.84 -1.57 -21.09
N VAL A 82 -12.25 -2.29 -20.04
CA VAL A 82 -13.28 -3.35 -20.12
C VAL A 82 -14.57 -2.85 -20.79
N GLN A 83 -14.99 -1.62 -20.49
CA GLN A 83 -16.16 -0.97 -21.09
C GLN A 83 -16.16 -0.88 -22.62
N TYR A 84 -14.99 -0.98 -23.27
CA TYR A 84 -14.86 -0.86 -24.72
C TYR A 84 -14.60 -2.22 -25.40
N VAL A 85 -14.41 -3.29 -24.63
CA VAL A 85 -14.07 -4.62 -25.16
C VAL A 85 -15.18 -5.15 -26.07
N GLU A 86 -16.45 -5.01 -25.67
CA GLU A 86 -17.59 -5.46 -26.47
C GLU A 86 -17.70 -4.70 -27.81
N GLU A 87 -17.61 -3.37 -27.76
CA GLU A 87 -17.61 -2.53 -28.97
C GLU A 87 -16.41 -2.87 -29.89
N PHE A 88 -15.23 -3.04 -29.32
CA PHE A 88 -14.02 -3.39 -30.05
C PHE A 88 -14.11 -4.77 -30.72
N THR A 89 -14.59 -5.77 -30.00
CA THR A 89 -14.75 -7.13 -30.54
C THR A 89 -15.79 -7.16 -31.65
N ALA A 90 -16.91 -6.45 -31.51
CA ALA A 90 -17.91 -6.31 -32.57
C ALA A 90 -17.35 -5.65 -33.84
N LEU A 91 -16.53 -4.60 -33.70
CA LEU A 91 -15.85 -3.95 -34.83
C LEU A 91 -14.87 -4.89 -35.53
N LEU A 92 -14.12 -5.69 -34.78
CA LEU A 92 -13.20 -6.67 -35.37
C LEU A 92 -13.92 -7.81 -36.05
N THR A 93 -14.97 -8.36 -35.46
CA THR A 93 -15.81 -9.39 -36.08
C THR A 93 -16.41 -8.86 -37.39
N LYS A 94 -16.89 -7.61 -37.41
CA LYS A 94 -17.37 -6.95 -38.64
C LYS A 94 -16.27 -6.82 -39.70
N ALA A 95 -15.03 -6.56 -39.28
CA ALA A 95 -13.86 -6.51 -40.14
C ALA A 95 -13.30 -7.91 -40.50
N LYS A 96 -13.96 -9.00 -40.08
CA LYS A 96 -13.54 -10.40 -40.25
C LYS A 96 -12.18 -10.71 -39.60
N GLY A 97 -11.85 -10.01 -38.52
CA GLY A 97 -10.69 -10.32 -37.69
C GLY A 97 -10.94 -11.53 -36.79
N GLU A 98 -9.92 -12.35 -36.59
CA GLU A 98 -9.95 -13.49 -35.68
C GLU A 98 -9.65 -13.04 -34.24
N LEU A 99 -10.42 -13.58 -33.30
CA LEU A 99 -10.33 -13.32 -31.86
C LEU A 99 -9.87 -14.60 -31.14
N PHE A 100 -8.99 -14.43 -30.14
CA PHE A 100 -8.43 -15.53 -29.35
C PHE A 100 -8.77 -15.32 -27.86
N PRO A 101 -10.01 -15.59 -27.42
CA PRO A 101 -10.46 -15.31 -26.05
C PRO A 101 -9.78 -16.18 -24.99
N SER A 102 -9.31 -17.37 -25.39
CA SER A 102 -8.66 -18.35 -24.51
C SER A 102 -7.13 -18.33 -24.60
N PHE A 103 -6.54 -17.30 -25.24
CA PHE A 103 -5.09 -17.18 -25.32
C PHE A 103 -4.50 -16.90 -23.94
N ASP A 104 -3.57 -17.76 -23.53
CA ASP A 104 -2.79 -17.58 -22.31
C ASP A 104 -1.39 -17.06 -22.67
N PRO A 105 -1.00 -15.83 -22.27
CA PRO A 105 0.34 -15.32 -22.52
C PRO A 105 1.45 -16.05 -21.74
N LEU A 106 1.11 -16.83 -20.70
CA LEU A 106 2.06 -17.61 -19.91
C LEU A 106 2.25 -19.04 -20.43
N ASP A 107 1.59 -19.43 -21.53
CA ASP A 107 1.81 -20.74 -22.14
C ASP A 107 3.23 -20.81 -22.76
N PRO A 108 4.10 -21.75 -22.33
CA PRO A 108 5.45 -21.90 -22.85
C PRO A 108 5.50 -22.20 -24.36
N ASN A 109 4.42 -22.69 -24.97
CA ASN A 109 4.34 -22.92 -26.42
C ASN A 109 4.34 -21.62 -27.23
N ASN A 110 4.10 -20.48 -26.59
CA ASN A 110 4.20 -19.17 -27.24
C ASN A 110 5.64 -18.78 -27.59
N ILE A 111 6.65 -19.40 -26.96
CA ILE A 111 8.06 -19.17 -27.28
C ILE A 111 8.40 -19.90 -28.60
N ALA A 112 8.35 -19.14 -29.69
CA ALA A 112 8.58 -19.63 -31.06
C ALA A 112 10.02 -19.45 -31.57
N ASP A 113 10.93 -18.85 -30.79
CA ASP A 113 12.33 -18.67 -31.21
C ASP A 113 13.07 -20.02 -31.16
N PRO A 114 13.64 -20.50 -32.28
CA PRO A 114 14.34 -21.79 -32.34
C PRO A 114 15.47 -21.93 -31.32
N LYS A 115 16.05 -20.81 -30.85
CA LYS A 115 17.09 -20.80 -29.81
C LYS A 115 16.64 -21.51 -28.52
N TYR A 116 15.35 -21.46 -28.20
CA TYR A 116 14.79 -22.04 -26.97
C TYR A 116 14.13 -23.41 -27.19
N ALA A 117 14.23 -23.99 -28.40
CA ALA A 117 13.57 -25.25 -28.74
C ALA A 117 14.14 -26.46 -27.98
N GLY A 118 15.41 -26.40 -27.56
CA GLY A 118 16.07 -27.46 -26.81
C GLY A 118 15.99 -27.33 -25.28
N LEU A 119 15.28 -26.33 -24.76
CA LEU A 119 15.12 -26.14 -23.32
C LEU A 119 14.09 -27.11 -22.73
N SER A 120 14.25 -27.41 -21.44
CA SER A 120 13.27 -28.18 -20.69
C SER A 120 11.94 -27.43 -20.58
N ASP A 121 10.86 -28.15 -20.30
CA ASP A 121 9.55 -27.52 -20.10
C ASP A 121 9.61 -26.52 -18.94
N ASP A 122 10.25 -26.83 -17.82
CA ASP A 122 10.37 -25.95 -16.66
C ASP A 122 11.13 -24.65 -17.00
N ASP A 123 12.23 -24.74 -17.76
CA ASP A 123 12.99 -23.56 -18.19
C ASP A 123 12.16 -22.68 -19.15
N ARG A 124 11.35 -23.31 -20.02
CA ARG A 124 10.44 -22.59 -20.92
C ARG A 124 9.33 -21.88 -20.15
N HIS A 125 8.83 -22.46 -19.06
CA HIS A 125 7.88 -21.80 -18.16
C HIS A 125 8.53 -20.57 -17.48
N ALA A 126 9.73 -20.71 -16.94
CA ALA A 126 10.44 -19.56 -16.35
C ALA A 126 10.66 -18.43 -17.37
N LEU A 127 11.07 -18.77 -18.59
CA LEU A 127 11.32 -17.79 -19.66
C LEU A 127 10.05 -17.07 -20.14
N ILE A 128 8.92 -17.76 -20.29
CA ILE A 128 7.69 -17.10 -20.74
C ILE A 128 7.16 -16.13 -19.68
N HIS A 129 7.36 -16.44 -18.40
CA HIS A 129 7.12 -15.51 -17.30
C HIS A 129 8.01 -14.25 -17.43
N GLU A 130 9.33 -14.42 -17.61
CA GLU A 130 10.27 -13.30 -17.78
C GLU A 130 9.91 -12.41 -18.98
N PHE A 131 9.60 -13.01 -20.13
CA PHE A 131 9.21 -12.27 -21.33
C PHE A 131 7.89 -11.51 -21.15
N THR A 132 6.95 -12.11 -20.41
CA THR A 132 5.66 -11.49 -20.15
C THR A 132 5.80 -10.33 -19.16
N GLU A 133 6.60 -10.50 -18.11
CA GLU A 133 6.94 -9.43 -17.18
C GLU A 133 7.62 -8.25 -17.90
N ALA A 134 8.67 -8.52 -18.66
CA ALA A 134 9.42 -7.48 -19.39
C ALA A 134 8.50 -6.68 -20.34
N ARG A 135 7.56 -7.36 -21.01
CA ARG A 135 6.57 -6.73 -21.91
C ARG A 135 5.57 -5.87 -21.14
N CYS A 136 5.11 -6.34 -19.98
CA CYS A 136 4.21 -5.59 -19.10
C CYS A 136 4.90 -4.33 -18.57
N LEU A 137 6.13 -4.45 -18.07
CA LEU A 137 6.93 -3.32 -17.60
C LEU A 137 7.21 -2.30 -18.71
N GLN A 138 7.55 -2.76 -19.91
CA GLN A 138 7.67 -1.89 -21.08
C GLN A 138 6.36 -1.17 -21.37
N THR A 139 5.22 -1.85 -21.22
CA THR A 139 3.89 -1.24 -21.40
C THR A 139 3.65 -0.10 -20.42
N LEU A 140 3.93 -0.32 -19.14
CA LEU A 140 3.79 0.71 -18.11
C LEU A 140 4.76 1.90 -18.32
N SER A 141 5.88 1.68 -19.01
CA SER A 141 6.90 2.72 -19.23
C SER A 141 6.51 3.78 -20.28
N PHE A 142 5.54 3.52 -21.16
CA PHE A 142 5.03 4.53 -22.10
C PHE A 142 3.57 4.92 -21.87
N LEU A 143 2.84 4.19 -21.04
CA LEU A 143 1.46 4.53 -20.72
C LEU A 143 1.36 5.93 -20.09
N ARG A 144 0.21 6.58 -20.33
CA ARG A 144 -0.12 7.85 -19.68
C ARG A 144 -0.05 7.65 -18.17
N PRO A 145 0.61 8.55 -17.41
CA PRO A 145 0.86 8.32 -15.99
C PRO A 145 -0.37 7.95 -15.16
N LEU A 146 -1.50 8.63 -15.41
CA LEU A 146 -2.77 8.38 -14.71
C LEU A 146 -3.36 6.97 -14.95
N ASN A 147 -2.92 6.28 -16.00
CA ASN A 147 -3.38 4.93 -16.32
C ASN A 147 -2.44 3.85 -15.80
N VAL A 148 -1.22 4.19 -15.38
CA VAL A 148 -0.18 3.20 -15.02
C VAL A 148 -0.59 2.39 -13.80
N SER A 149 -1.10 3.03 -12.74
CA SER A 149 -1.55 2.31 -11.55
C SER A 149 -2.71 1.35 -11.85
N GLY A 150 -3.70 1.81 -12.62
CA GLY A 150 -4.87 0.99 -12.97
C GLY A 150 -4.52 -0.22 -13.83
N VAL A 151 -3.74 -0.01 -14.90
CA VAL A 151 -3.30 -1.09 -15.80
C VAL A 151 -2.36 -2.05 -15.08
N GLY A 152 -1.45 -1.53 -14.27
CA GLY A 152 -0.47 -2.34 -13.57
C GLY A 152 -1.10 -3.25 -12.50
N LYS A 153 -2.13 -2.77 -11.78
CA LYS A 153 -2.94 -3.64 -10.89
C LYS A 153 -3.60 -4.80 -11.63
N TYR A 154 -4.03 -4.56 -12.87
CA TYR A 154 -4.55 -5.64 -13.72
C TYR A 154 -3.46 -6.66 -14.08
N PHE A 155 -2.21 -6.22 -14.35
CA PHE A 155 -1.09 -7.14 -14.60
C PHE A 155 -0.71 -7.97 -13.37
N VAL A 156 -0.70 -7.36 -12.17
CA VAL A 156 -0.49 -8.07 -10.90
C VAL A 156 -1.59 -9.11 -10.67
N GLN A 157 -2.86 -8.74 -10.87
CA GLN A 157 -3.99 -9.67 -10.74
C GLN A 157 -3.86 -10.88 -11.68
N LYS A 158 -3.24 -10.69 -12.86
CA LYS A 158 -2.99 -11.76 -13.83
C LYS A 158 -1.71 -12.56 -13.54
N GLY A 159 -0.95 -12.20 -12.51
CA GLY A 159 0.32 -12.86 -12.17
C GLY A 159 1.43 -12.60 -13.18
N TRP A 160 1.33 -11.52 -13.97
CA TRP A 160 2.31 -11.21 -15.03
C TRP A 160 3.48 -10.36 -14.55
N ILE A 161 3.27 -9.60 -13.48
CA ILE A 161 4.29 -8.82 -12.77
C ILE A 161 3.99 -8.93 -11.28
N CYS A 162 5.00 -8.73 -10.45
CA CYS A 162 4.83 -8.59 -9.00
C CYS A 162 4.49 -7.13 -8.61
N ASP A 163 4.08 -6.93 -7.35
CA ASP A 163 3.73 -5.61 -6.81
C ASP A 163 4.94 -4.65 -6.75
N GLU A 164 6.15 -5.18 -6.64
CA GLU A 164 7.40 -4.42 -6.66
C GLU A 164 7.63 -3.81 -8.05
N SER A 165 7.52 -4.64 -9.09
CA SER A 165 7.60 -4.26 -10.51
C SER A 165 6.57 -3.17 -10.85
N LEU A 166 5.35 -3.28 -10.30
CA LEU A 166 4.31 -2.25 -10.43
C LEU A 166 4.70 -0.94 -9.74
N SER A 167 5.18 -1.00 -8.51
CA SER A 167 5.53 0.18 -7.71
C SER A 167 6.60 1.03 -8.39
N VAL A 168 7.62 0.39 -8.95
CA VAL A 168 8.66 1.06 -9.74
C VAL A 168 8.06 1.76 -10.96
N ALA A 169 7.19 1.07 -11.69
CA ALA A 169 6.57 1.64 -12.88
C ALA A 169 5.67 2.85 -12.58
N VAL A 170 4.94 2.82 -11.46
CA VAL A 170 4.11 3.95 -10.99
C VAL A 170 4.99 5.15 -10.60
N ALA A 171 6.09 4.94 -9.88
CA ALA A 171 7.01 6.02 -9.53
C ALA A 171 7.59 6.71 -10.78
N GLN A 172 8.08 5.93 -11.74
CA GLN A 172 8.56 6.46 -13.03
C GLN A 172 7.46 7.23 -13.77
N ALA A 173 6.22 6.75 -13.71
CA ALA A 173 5.09 7.42 -14.33
C ALA A 173 4.79 8.78 -13.69
N VAL A 174 4.83 8.89 -12.36
CA VAL A 174 4.67 10.15 -11.62
C VAL A 174 5.76 11.14 -12.00
N GLU A 175 7.01 10.69 -12.09
CA GLU A 175 8.13 11.55 -12.51
C GLU A 175 7.92 12.08 -13.94
N ARG A 176 7.52 11.21 -14.87
CA ARG A 176 7.15 11.62 -16.24
C ARG A 176 5.98 12.61 -16.25
N PHE A 177 5.02 12.46 -15.34
CA PHE A 177 3.89 13.37 -15.20
C PHE A 177 4.35 14.76 -14.73
N ALA A 178 5.16 14.81 -13.67
CA ALA A 178 5.71 16.04 -13.11
C ALA A 178 6.53 16.84 -14.14
N LYS A 179 7.37 16.16 -14.93
CA LYS A 179 8.13 16.79 -16.03
C LYS A 179 7.24 17.39 -17.12
N LYS A 180 6.10 16.75 -17.41
CA LYS A 180 5.24 17.11 -18.55
C LYS A 180 4.18 18.16 -18.22
N GLU A 181 3.58 18.09 -17.04
CA GLU A 181 2.52 19.01 -16.59
C GLU A 181 2.83 19.59 -15.20
N PRO A 182 3.89 20.40 -15.04
CA PRO A 182 4.36 20.87 -13.73
C PRO A 182 3.26 21.60 -12.95
N LYS A 183 2.49 22.50 -13.58
CA LYS A 183 1.38 23.23 -12.92
C LYS A 183 0.23 22.36 -12.42
N LYS A 184 -0.02 21.21 -13.07
CA LYS A 184 -1.06 20.24 -12.61
C LYS A 184 -0.50 19.25 -11.61
N ALA A 185 0.79 18.91 -11.75
CA ALA A 185 1.52 18.19 -10.73
C ALA A 185 1.57 19.02 -9.43
N ASP A 186 1.73 20.35 -9.51
CA ASP A 186 1.68 21.29 -8.39
C ASP A 186 0.31 21.40 -7.71
N PHE A 187 -0.79 21.25 -8.46
CA PHE A 187 -2.14 21.18 -7.89
C PHE A 187 -2.45 19.81 -7.25
N LEU A 188 -1.90 18.74 -7.84
CA LEU A 188 -1.93 17.41 -7.21
C LEU A 188 -0.99 17.34 -6.01
N SER A 189 0.10 18.12 -5.98
CA SER A 189 1.09 18.18 -4.89
C SER A 189 0.81 19.29 -3.86
N SER A 190 -0.08 20.25 -4.12
CA SER A 190 -0.72 21.03 -3.05
C SER A 190 -1.76 20.20 -2.29
N SER A 191 -2.12 19.04 -2.85
CA SER A 191 -2.98 18.01 -2.25
C SER A 191 -2.23 16.69 -1.95
N ALA A 192 -0.91 16.63 -2.17
CA ALA A 192 -0.05 15.47 -1.92
C ALA A 192 1.37 15.95 -1.56
N PRO A 193 2.02 15.47 -0.48
CA PRO A 193 3.25 16.09 0.03
C PRO A 193 4.34 16.19 -1.04
N SER A 194 4.91 17.38 -1.16
CA SER A 194 5.96 17.75 -2.12
C SER A 194 7.22 16.89 -1.96
N LEU A 195 7.55 16.12 -3.00
CA LEU A 195 8.91 15.62 -3.24
C LEU A 195 9.51 16.43 -4.40
N LEU A 196 10.27 17.46 -4.08
CA LEU A 196 11.25 18.03 -5.00
C LEU A 196 12.63 17.49 -4.63
N LEU A 197 13.21 16.79 -5.60
CA LEU A 197 14.53 16.18 -5.59
C LEU A 197 15.64 17.22 -5.34
N ASN A 198 16.64 16.81 -4.55
CA ASN A 198 18.02 17.27 -4.75
C ASN A 198 18.84 16.11 -5.36
N ASN A 199 19.56 16.45 -6.44
CA ASN A 199 20.50 15.60 -7.16
C ASN A 199 21.62 15.08 -6.25
N VAL A 200 21.59 13.80 -5.89
CA VAL A 200 22.74 12.92 -5.66
C VAL A 200 22.26 11.49 -5.98
N ASN A 201 23.10 10.66 -6.61
CA ASN A 201 22.87 9.21 -6.72
C ASN A 201 22.56 8.63 -5.33
N VAL A 202 21.29 8.40 -5.02
CA VAL A 202 20.85 7.76 -3.77
C VAL A 202 19.73 6.79 -4.15
N LEU A 203 19.93 5.51 -3.87
CA LEU A 203 18.87 4.50 -3.84
C LEU A 203 17.67 5.08 -3.08
N VAL A 204 16.54 5.33 -3.75
CA VAL A 204 15.31 5.74 -3.04
C VAL A 204 14.90 4.54 -2.20
N PRO A 205 14.95 4.62 -0.85
CA PRO A 205 14.58 3.49 -0.02
C PRO A 205 13.11 3.14 -0.27
N PRO A 206 12.69 1.89 -0.04
CA PRO A 206 11.27 1.58 0.08
C PRO A 206 10.62 2.62 1.00
N VAL A 207 9.46 3.16 0.61
CA VAL A 207 8.75 4.16 1.43
C VAL A 207 8.49 3.50 2.77
N SER A 208 9.27 3.88 3.78
CA SER A 208 9.21 3.26 5.08
C SER A 208 8.01 3.81 5.82
N VAL A 209 7.21 2.91 6.39
CA VAL A 209 6.24 3.32 7.40
C VAL A 209 7.01 3.73 8.66
N SER A 210 6.58 4.82 9.28
CA SER A 210 7.17 5.33 10.50
C SER A 210 6.12 5.20 11.59
N LEU A 211 6.36 4.31 12.54
CA LEU A 211 5.50 4.07 13.67
C LEU A 211 6.16 4.66 14.91
N SER A 212 5.41 5.43 15.69
CA SER A 212 5.87 5.92 16.99
C SER A 212 4.92 5.49 18.08
N LEU A 213 5.45 5.27 19.28
CA LEU A 213 4.69 4.86 20.44
C LEU A 213 4.95 5.82 21.58
N TRP A 214 3.89 6.20 22.29
CA TRP A 214 3.99 7.04 23.48
C TRP A 214 2.89 6.68 24.49
N ASN A 215 3.26 6.43 25.74
CA ASN A 215 2.31 6.41 26.84
C ASN A 215 2.07 7.84 27.35
N ALA A 216 0.85 8.36 27.17
CA ALA A 216 0.52 9.74 27.52
C ALA A 216 0.14 9.93 29.00
N ASN A 217 -0.18 8.86 29.73
CA ASN A 217 -0.67 8.91 31.12
C ASN A 217 -1.77 9.97 31.32
N GLY A 218 -2.76 9.98 30.41
CA GLY A 218 -3.84 10.95 30.33
C GLY A 218 -3.58 12.05 29.29
N LEU A 219 -3.91 11.77 28.03
CA LEU A 219 -3.79 12.75 26.94
C LEU A 219 -4.88 13.83 27.05
N ARG A 220 -4.47 15.09 27.19
CA ARG A 220 -5.39 16.24 27.23
C ARG A 220 -5.69 16.74 25.82
N GLN A 221 -6.94 17.13 25.57
CA GLN A 221 -7.31 17.70 24.26
C GLN A 221 -6.50 18.94 23.88
N SER A 222 -6.15 19.79 24.87
CA SER A 222 -5.39 21.02 24.65
C SER A 222 -3.95 20.79 24.21
N THR A 223 -3.35 19.62 24.50
CA THR A 223 -1.94 19.33 24.21
C THR A 223 -1.75 18.56 22.91
N VAL A 224 -2.83 18.12 22.26
CA VAL A 224 -2.77 17.27 21.07
C VAL A 224 -2.09 18.00 19.91
N HIS A 225 -2.42 19.28 19.70
CA HIS A 225 -1.80 20.06 18.62
C HIS A 225 -0.28 20.15 18.80
N ASP A 226 0.17 20.48 20.01
CA ASP A 226 1.59 20.59 20.34
C ASP A 226 2.31 19.25 20.12
N VAL A 227 1.78 18.14 20.67
CA VAL A 227 2.36 16.80 20.48
C VAL A 227 2.49 16.46 19.00
N LEU A 228 1.42 16.63 18.22
CA LEU A 228 1.42 16.29 16.79
C LEU A 228 2.37 17.19 15.98
N SER A 229 2.61 18.42 16.43
CA SER A 229 3.59 19.32 15.81
C SER A 229 5.05 18.91 16.04
N HIS A 230 5.32 18.07 17.05
CA HIS A 230 6.66 17.59 17.40
C HIS A 230 7.01 16.22 16.80
N VAL A 231 6.05 15.52 16.18
CA VAL A 231 6.23 14.18 15.59
C VAL A 231 6.14 14.21 14.05
N LEU A 232 6.84 15.16 13.42
CA LEU A 232 6.69 15.49 12.00
C LEU A 232 7.07 14.35 11.03
N GLU A 233 7.91 13.41 11.46
CA GLU A 233 8.37 12.27 10.66
C GLU A 233 7.56 10.98 10.93
N THR A 234 6.55 11.05 11.80
CA THR A 234 5.73 9.90 12.18
C THR A 234 4.53 9.75 11.25
N HIS A 235 4.36 8.57 10.65
CA HIS A 235 3.19 8.25 9.84
C HIS A 235 2.00 7.81 10.71
N VAL A 236 2.24 6.98 11.72
CA VAL A 236 1.24 6.54 12.69
C VAL A 236 1.81 6.69 14.11
N LEU A 237 1.22 7.58 14.90
CA LEU A 237 1.52 7.74 16.32
C LEU A 237 0.51 6.92 17.14
N LEU A 238 0.99 5.90 17.82
CA LEU A 238 0.23 5.08 18.75
C LEU A 238 0.39 5.66 20.16
N VAL A 239 -0.72 6.01 20.78
CA VAL A 239 -0.73 6.60 22.12
C VAL A 239 -1.50 5.69 23.08
N THR A 240 -0.82 5.18 24.10
CA THR A 240 -1.43 4.42 25.20
C THR A 240 -1.79 5.35 26.35
N GLU A 241 -2.69 4.89 27.23
CA GLU A 241 -3.24 5.69 28.34
C GLU A 241 -3.80 7.04 27.94
N THR A 242 -4.56 7.08 26.85
CA THR A 242 -5.19 8.31 26.38
C THR A 242 -6.32 8.79 27.29
N TRP A 243 -6.92 7.88 28.07
CA TRP A 243 -8.07 8.11 28.96
C TRP A 243 -9.31 8.66 28.25
N LEU A 244 -9.34 8.61 26.92
CA LEU A 244 -10.48 9.02 26.11
C LEU A 244 -11.60 7.99 26.26
N THR A 245 -12.76 8.41 26.78
CA THR A 245 -13.91 7.51 27.03
C THR A 245 -14.98 7.58 25.94
N SER A 246 -14.94 8.63 25.10
CA SER A 246 -15.83 8.83 23.94
C SER A 246 -15.35 10.00 23.09
N GLY A 247 -15.77 10.07 21.83
CA GLY A 247 -15.48 11.20 20.94
C GLY A 247 -14.10 11.12 20.30
N SER A 248 -13.53 12.27 19.94
CA SER A 248 -12.23 12.35 19.27
C SER A 248 -11.43 13.54 19.79
N PHE A 249 -10.12 13.53 19.55
CA PHE A 249 -9.27 14.68 19.84
C PHE A 249 -9.35 15.73 18.72
N PRO A 250 -9.11 17.03 19.03
CA PRO A 250 -9.21 18.10 18.05
C PRO A 250 -7.95 18.15 17.16
N THR A 251 -7.98 17.44 16.03
CA THR A 251 -6.88 17.41 15.05
C THR A 251 -7.38 17.08 13.65
N ASN A 252 -6.61 17.44 12.62
CA ASN A 252 -6.81 17.02 11.23
C ASN A 252 -6.22 15.62 10.93
N TRP A 253 -5.48 15.02 11.87
CA TRP A 253 -5.01 13.64 11.75
C TRP A 253 -6.20 12.68 11.88
N ARG A 254 -6.19 11.59 11.10
CA ARG A 254 -7.20 10.54 11.24
C ARG A 254 -6.97 9.80 12.55
N GLN A 255 -8.04 9.35 13.19
CA GLN A 255 -7.97 8.76 14.53
C GLN A 255 -8.67 7.40 14.57
N PHE A 256 -8.06 6.46 15.29
CA PHE A 256 -8.65 5.19 15.64
C PHE A 256 -8.54 4.98 17.14
N HIS A 257 -9.58 4.46 17.76
CA HIS A 257 -9.68 4.44 19.22
C HIS A 257 -10.05 3.04 19.73
N LEU A 258 -9.33 2.64 20.77
CA LEU A 258 -9.83 1.75 21.81
C LEU A 258 -10.12 2.64 23.02
N TYR A 259 -11.39 2.92 23.30
CA TYR A 259 -11.75 3.84 24.38
C TYR A 259 -11.38 3.28 25.75
N GLY A 260 -10.94 4.18 26.63
CA GLY A 260 -10.72 3.89 28.04
C GLY A 260 -12.04 3.78 28.83
N SER A 261 -11.91 3.44 30.11
CA SER A 261 -13.06 3.35 31.03
C SER A 261 -13.09 4.54 31.98
N LYS A 262 -14.28 4.96 32.41
CA LYS A 262 -14.43 5.96 33.48
C LYS A 262 -13.98 5.37 34.81
N VAL A 263 -13.24 6.13 35.60
CA VAL A 263 -12.82 5.73 36.94
C VAL A 263 -13.92 6.12 37.94
N PRO A 264 -14.55 5.15 38.64
CA PRO A 264 -15.57 5.45 39.65
C PRO A 264 -15.01 6.37 40.75
N GLY A 265 -15.77 7.40 41.10
CA GLY A 265 -15.39 8.35 42.16
C GLY A 265 -14.29 9.36 41.79
N ALA A 266 -13.74 9.31 40.56
CA ALA A 266 -12.79 10.30 40.07
C ALA A 266 -13.45 11.20 39.01
N PHE A 267 -13.56 12.50 39.31
CA PHE A 267 -14.30 13.49 38.51
C PHE A 267 -13.83 13.51 37.05
N ASN A 268 -14.65 12.96 36.13
CA ASN A 268 -14.39 12.85 34.69
C ASN A 268 -13.03 12.25 34.30
N ARG A 269 -12.39 11.49 35.19
CA ARG A 269 -11.10 10.84 34.91
C ARG A 269 -11.34 9.51 34.20
N GLY A 270 -10.75 9.35 33.03
CA GLY A 270 -10.64 8.05 32.36
C GLY A 270 -9.43 7.25 32.84
N SER A 271 -9.36 5.99 32.45
CA SER A 271 -8.20 5.11 32.62
C SER A 271 -8.05 4.19 31.40
N GLY A 272 -6.80 3.88 31.07
CA GLY A 272 -6.44 3.08 29.90
C GLY A 272 -6.76 3.80 28.58
N GLY A 273 -7.17 3.02 27.58
CA GLY A 273 -7.49 3.52 26.24
C GLY A 273 -6.26 3.75 25.36
N ILE A 274 -6.41 3.45 24.08
CA ILE A 274 -5.36 3.56 23.06
C ILE A 274 -5.92 4.38 21.90
N THR A 275 -5.15 5.36 21.42
CA THR A 275 -5.49 6.11 20.21
C THR A 275 -4.35 6.03 19.22
N ALA A 276 -4.67 5.73 17.96
CA ALA A 276 -3.75 5.88 16.85
C ALA A 276 -4.07 7.16 16.10
N PHE A 277 -3.11 8.07 16.02
CA PHE A 277 -3.16 9.24 15.13
C PHE A 277 -2.42 8.89 13.84
N VAL A 278 -3.09 9.05 12.71
CA VAL A 278 -2.53 8.81 11.38
C VAL A 278 -2.32 10.15 10.68
N SER A 279 -1.07 10.42 10.33
CA SER A 279 -0.66 11.65 9.68
C SER A 279 -1.37 11.82 8.33
N PRO A 280 -1.79 13.03 7.95
CA PRO A 280 -2.20 13.33 6.58
C PRO A 280 -1.12 13.01 5.54
N SER A 281 0.15 12.97 5.94
CA SER A 281 1.27 12.57 5.06
C SER A 281 1.46 11.05 4.95
N CYS A 282 0.72 10.25 5.73
CA CYS A 282 0.85 8.79 5.69
C CYS A 282 0.49 8.26 4.28
N PRO A 283 1.44 7.64 3.56
CA PRO A 283 1.22 7.18 2.19
C PRO A 283 0.40 5.89 2.13
N PHE A 284 0.17 5.25 3.29
CA PHE A 284 -0.51 3.98 3.40
C PHE A 284 -1.98 4.13 3.76
N THR A 285 -2.79 3.22 3.23
CA THR A 285 -4.16 3.08 3.70
C THR A 285 -4.13 2.51 5.12
N VAL A 286 -4.71 3.25 6.07
CA VAL A 286 -4.91 2.77 7.44
C VAL A 286 -6.38 2.49 7.71
N SER A 287 -6.63 1.31 8.25
CA SER A 287 -7.95 0.85 8.69
C SER A 287 -7.85 0.12 10.02
N GLN A 288 -8.88 0.22 10.85
CA GLN A 288 -8.96 -0.51 12.12
C GLN A 288 -9.50 -1.92 11.87
N LEU A 289 -8.79 -2.90 12.43
CA LEU A 289 -9.20 -4.31 12.48
C LEU A 289 -10.17 -4.54 13.64
N PRO A 290 -10.90 -5.67 13.68
CA PRO A 290 -11.78 -6.01 14.79
C PRO A 290 -11.08 -5.95 16.16
N SER A 291 -11.85 -5.67 17.20
CA SER A 291 -11.36 -5.78 18.57
C SER A 291 -11.32 -7.25 18.96
N TYR A 292 -10.11 -7.79 19.12
CA TYR A 292 -9.88 -9.18 19.54
C TYR A 292 -9.94 -9.35 21.05
N ASN A 293 -9.56 -8.30 21.79
CA ASN A 293 -9.55 -8.25 23.25
C ASN A 293 -9.64 -6.78 23.71
N PRO A 294 -9.96 -6.50 24.98
CA PRO A 294 -10.16 -5.13 25.48
C PRO A 294 -8.87 -4.34 25.73
N HIS A 295 -7.71 -4.90 25.41
CA HIS A 295 -6.38 -4.34 25.67
C HIS A 295 -5.60 -4.00 24.39
N THR A 296 -6.17 -4.26 23.20
CA THR A 296 -5.45 -4.11 21.92
C THR A 296 -6.23 -3.28 20.91
N LEU A 297 -5.60 -2.24 20.37
CA LEU A 297 -6.02 -1.56 19.16
C LEU A 297 -5.27 -2.16 17.97
N SER A 298 -6.00 -2.74 17.02
CA SER A 298 -5.41 -3.42 15.87
C SER A 298 -5.68 -2.64 14.59
N LEU A 299 -4.65 -2.45 13.76
CA LEU A 299 -4.71 -1.68 12.53
C LEU A 299 -4.09 -2.46 11.37
N LYS A 300 -4.61 -2.26 10.17
CA LYS A 300 -3.90 -2.57 8.92
C LYS A 300 -3.31 -1.27 8.39
N VAL A 301 -1.98 -1.22 8.23
CA VAL A 301 -1.21 -0.06 7.74
C VAL A 301 -0.49 -0.48 6.47
N GLY A 302 -1.12 -0.30 5.31
CA GLY A 302 -0.62 -0.86 4.06
C GLY A 302 -0.59 -2.40 4.14
N ALA A 303 0.58 -2.99 3.91
CA ALA A 303 0.78 -4.42 4.09
C ALA A 303 0.87 -4.80 5.57
N LEU A 304 1.32 -3.93 6.47
CA LEU A 304 1.57 -4.31 7.87
C LEU A 304 0.30 -4.50 8.69
N THR A 305 0.32 -5.52 9.53
CA THR A 305 -0.64 -5.69 10.63
C THR A 305 0.00 -5.13 11.91
N VAL A 306 -0.60 -4.11 12.50
CA VAL A 306 -0.08 -3.45 13.72
C VAL A 306 -1.03 -3.67 14.89
N HIS A 307 -0.56 -4.32 15.94
CA HIS A 307 -1.27 -4.49 17.20
C HIS A 307 -0.63 -3.61 18.27
N CYS A 308 -1.35 -2.57 18.71
CA CYS A 308 -0.93 -1.74 19.82
C CYS A 308 -1.62 -2.19 21.11
N VAL A 309 -0.86 -2.53 22.15
CA VAL A 309 -1.37 -3.02 23.42
C VAL A 309 -1.19 -2.03 24.56
N TYR A 310 -2.10 -2.10 25.52
CA TYR A 310 -1.91 -1.51 26.84
C TYR A 310 -2.36 -2.53 27.90
N PHE A 311 -1.40 -3.06 28.66
CA PHE A 311 -1.67 -3.99 29.75
C PHE A 311 -1.51 -3.30 31.10
N PRO A 312 -2.60 -3.04 31.85
CA PRO A 312 -2.51 -2.30 33.10
C PRO A 312 -1.69 -3.07 34.15
N PRO A 313 -0.98 -2.40 35.07
CA PRO A 313 -0.13 -3.05 36.07
C PRO A 313 -0.81 -4.16 36.90
N PRO A 314 -2.10 -4.05 37.30
CA PRO A 314 -2.78 -5.10 38.05
C PRO A 314 -3.17 -6.35 37.23
N LEU A 315 -3.07 -6.33 35.90
CA LEU A 315 -3.45 -7.47 35.07
C LEU A 315 -2.46 -8.64 35.26
N SER A 316 -2.97 -9.84 35.54
CA SER A 316 -2.12 -11.02 35.74
C SER A 316 -1.44 -11.46 34.44
N SER A 317 -0.27 -12.11 34.54
CA SER A 317 0.46 -12.63 33.38
C SER A 317 -0.38 -13.59 32.53
N ASP A 318 -1.19 -14.46 33.15
CA ASP A 318 -2.04 -15.42 32.42
C ASP A 318 -3.11 -14.71 31.58
N LYS A 319 -3.68 -13.62 32.09
CA LYS A 319 -4.65 -12.81 31.33
C LYS A 319 -4.00 -12.05 30.19
N VAL A 320 -2.76 -11.58 30.39
CA VAL A 320 -1.96 -10.97 29.32
C VAL A 320 -1.70 -11.99 28.20
N LEU A 321 -1.19 -13.19 28.54
CA LEU A 321 -0.94 -14.25 27.57
C LEU A 321 -2.22 -14.69 26.85
N SER A 322 -3.34 -14.83 27.58
CA SER A 322 -4.65 -15.15 26.99
C SER A 322 -5.15 -14.06 26.03
N ALA A 323 -4.88 -12.78 26.34
CA ALA A 323 -5.24 -11.68 25.44
C ALA A 323 -4.37 -11.68 24.17
N LEU A 324 -3.07 -11.99 24.31
CA LEU A 324 -2.13 -12.08 23.19
C LEU A 324 -2.43 -13.28 22.28
N SER A 325 -2.82 -14.43 22.82
CA SER A 325 -3.16 -15.62 22.02
C SER A 325 -4.42 -15.46 21.14
N LEU A 326 -5.24 -14.43 21.40
CA LEU A 326 -6.39 -14.10 20.56
C LEU A 326 -6.02 -13.25 19.33
N LEU A 327 -4.79 -12.73 19.25
CA LEU A 327 -4.36 -11.87 18.17
C LEU A 327 -3.96 -12.71 16.95
N PRO A 328 -4.46 -12.39 15.74
CA PRO A 328 -4.01 -13.06 14.53
C PRO A 328 -2.58 -12.62 14.19
N MET A 329 -1.63 -13.53 14.33
CA MET A 329 -0.24 -13.29 13.92
C MET A 329 -0.02 -13.74 12.48
N THR A 330 0.38 -12.80 11.63
CA THR A 330 0.82 -13.03 10.23
C THR A 330 2.28 -12.59 10.09
N ARG A 331 2.99 -12.94 9.00
CA ARG A 331 4.44 -12.67 8.84
C ARG A 331 4.84 -11.19 8.69
N ASP A 332 3.84 -10.32 8.66
CA ASP A 332 3.85 -8.87 8.49
C ASP A 332 3.39 -8.13 9.77
N THR A 333 3.60 -8.75 10.94
CA THR A 333 3.04 -8.25 12.20
C THR A 333 4.04 -7.42 12.99
N ILE A 334 3.62 -6.22 13.40
CA ILE A 334 4.25 -5.43 14.45
C ILE A 334 3.34 -5.43 15.66
N LEU A 335 3.86 -5.90 16.79
CA LEU A 335 3.19 -5.86 18.07
C LEU A 335 3.94 -4.87 18.96
N CYS A 336 3.27 -3.81 19.40
CA CYS A 336 3.90 -2.76 20.21
C CYS A 336 2.96 -2.24 21.28
N GLY A 337 3.47 -1.43 22.21
CA GLY A 337 2.65 -0.81 23.24
C GLY A 337 3.31 -0.85 24.62
N ASP A 338 2.55 -0.46 25.63
CA ASP A 338 2.98 -0.55 27.02
C ASP A 338 2.56 -1.90 27.60
N PHE A 339 3.53 -2.78 27.74
CA PHE A 339 3.32 -4.12 28.29
C PHE A 339 3.29 -4.13 29.81
N ASN A 340 3.79 -3.07 30.47
CA ASN A 340 4.13 -3.06 31.90
C ASN A 340 4.97 -4.30 32.29
N ALA A 341 5.77 -4.80 31.35
CA ALA A 341 6.64 -5.95 31.47
C ALA A 341 8.09 -5.48 31.40
N ARG A 342 8.93 -5.99 32.30
CA ARG A 342 10.36 -5.66 32.35
C ARG A 342 11.14 -6.89 31.94
N LEU A 343 11.83 -6.80 30.81
CA LEU A 343 12.54 -7.95 30.21
C LEU A 343 13.95 -8.15 30.79
N GLY A 344 14.41 -7.24 31.65
CA GLY A 344 15.72 -7.31 32.28
C GLY A 344 16.85 -7.15 31.28
N SER A 345 17.88 -7.97 31.43
CA SER A 345 19.09 -7.95 30.61
C SER A 345 18.82 -8.01 29.10
N LEU A 346 17.70 -8.60 28.65
CA LEU A 346 17.33 -8.66 27.25
C LEU A 346 17.20 -7.28 26.59
N THR A 347 16.67 -6.28 27.31
CA THR A 347 16.50 -4.90 26.82
C THR A 347 17.50 -3.94 27.45
N GLY A 348 18.51 -4.44 28.16
CA GLY A 348 19.41 -3.61 28.98
C GLY A 348 18.72 -3.00 30.20
N ASP A 349 17.61 -3.61 30.66
CA ASP A 349 16.96 -3.20 31.90
C ASP A 349 17.60 -3.88 33.12
N ALA A 350 17.81 -3.12 34.18
CA ALA A 350 18.41 -3.65 35.41
C ALA A 350 17.41 -4.55 36.17
N ILE A 351 16.11 -4.39 35.87
CA ILE A 351 15.02 -5.05 36.54
C ILE A 351 14.31 -5.98 35.54
N SER A 352 13.95 -7.17 35.99
CA SER A 352 12.93 -8.01 35.34
C SER A 352 11.73 -8.17 36.28
N ASN A 353 10.55 -8.45 35.72
CA ASN A 353 9.37 -8.75 36.53
C ASN A 353 8.68 -10.04 36.07
N THR A 354 7.75 -10.55 36.88
CA THR A 354 7.02 -11.80 36.61
C THR A 354 6.36 -11.81 35.24
N ARG A 355 5.79 -10.66 34.82
CA ARG A 355 5.17 -10.50 33.50
C ARG A 355 6.18 -10.62 32.38
N GLY A 356 7.33 -9.95 32.48
CA GLY A 356 8.41 -10.04 31.50
C GLY A 356 8.99 -11.45 31.39
N ASN A 357 9.17 -12.15 32.52
CA ASN A 357 9.65 -13.53 32.51
C ASN A 357 8.64 -14.50 31.89
N ALA A 358 7.34 -14.28 32.10
CA ALA A 358 6.28 -15.08 31.47
C ALA A 358 6.14 -14.82 29.96
N LEU A 359 6.46 -13.63 29.48
CA LEU A 359 6.33 -13.26 28.06
C LEU A 359 7.49 -13.78 27.20
N LYS A 360 8.69 -13.96 27.76
CA LYS A 360 9.87 -14.41 26.99
C LYS A 360 9.62 -15.72 26.22
N PRO A 361 9.13 -16.82 26.84
CA PRO A 361 8.85 -18.05 26.11
C PRO A 361 7.80 -17.87 25.01
N TRP A 362 6.80 -17.01 25.26
CA TRP A 362 5.75 -16.73 24.29
C TRP A 362 6.29 -15.97 23.06
N PHE A 363 7.24 -15.03 23.27
CA PHE A 363 7.92 -14.37 22.15
C PHE A 363 8.71 -15.38 21.31
N ASP A 364 9.45 -16.28 21.94
CA ASP A 364 10.23 -17.32 21.26
C ASP A 364 9.33 -18.27 20.45
N GLU A 365 8.22 -18.73 21.05
CA GLU A 365 7.23 -19.60 20.40
C GLU A 365 6.62 -18.98 19.14
N HIS A 366 6.42 -17.65 19.12
CA HIS A 366 5.82 -16.92 18.02
C HIS A 366 6.85 -16.27 17.08
N CYS A 367 8.14 -16.62 17.25
CA CYS A 367 9.27 -16.06 16.49
C CYS A 367 9.30 -14.53 16.48
N LEU A 368 8.99 -13.89 17.62
CA LEU A 368 8.98 -12.45 17.77
C LEU A 368 10.36 -11.93 18.19
N SER A 369 10.99 -11.14 17.32
CA SER A 369 12.16 -10.34 17.65
C SER A 369 11.79 -9.13 18.50
N VAL A 370 12.52 -8.90 19.59
CA VAL A 370 12.36 -7.72 20.45
C VAL A 370 13.22 -6.57 19.90
N LEU A 371 12.62 -5.61 19.21
CA LEU A 371 13.35 -4.52 18.56
C LEU A 371 14.05 -3.60 19.56
N ASN A 372 13.53 -3.45 20.77
CA ASN A 372 14.23 -2.73 21.83
C ASN A 372 15.57 -3.37 22.19
N ALA A 373 15.72 -4.69 22.05
CA ALA A 373 16.96 -5.39 22.37
C ALA A 373 18.03 -5.14 21.29
N SER A 374 17.64 -5.08 20.02
CA SER A 374 18.56 -4.93 18.88
C SER A 374 18.82 -3.47 18.48
N LEU A 375 17.81 -2.59 18.55
CA LEU A 375 17.88 -1.23 18.02
C LEU A 375 18.00 -0.14 19.10
N ALA A 376 17.61 -0.44 20.34
CA ALA A 376 17.53 0.56 21.42
C ALA A 376 17.92 -0.02 22.79
N PHE A 377 18.95 -0.87 22.81
CA PHE A 377 19.37 -1.56 24.03
C PHE A 377 19.72 -0.57 25.15
N GLY A 378 19.14 -0.78 26.34
CA GLY A 378 19.35 0.07 27.51
C GLY A 378 18.56 1.39 27.51
N VAL A 379 17.86 1.72 26.42
CA VAL A 379 17.03 2.93 26.34
C VAL A 379 15.78 2.75 27.18
N LYS A 380 15.60 3.65 28.15
CA LYS A 380 14.47 3.64 29.08
C LYS A 380 13.28 4.35 28.46
N THR A 381 12.10 3.74 28.61
CA THR A 381 10.84 4.29 28.10
C THR A 381 9.91 4.74 29.23
N TYR A 382 10.25 4.36 30.47
CA TYR A 382 9.58 4.79 31.68
C TYR A 382 10.59 5.36 32.68
N SER A 383 10.22 6.46 33.31
CA SER A 383 10.89 7.00 34.49
C SER A 383 9.87 7.43 35.55
N SER A 384 10.23 7.26 36.81
CA SER A 384 9.45 7.70 37.96
C SER A 384 10.39 8.04 39.10
N PHE A 385 10.04 9.04 39.89
CA PHE A 385 10.76 9.36 41.12
C PHE A 385 10.05 8.71 42.31
N ARG A 386 10.75 7.86 43.07
CA ARG A 386 10.28 7.29 44.34
C ARG A 386 11.38 7.38 45.37
N GLN A 387 11.05 7.82 46.59
CA GLN A 387 12.01 7.89 47.72
C GLN A 387 13.32 8.63 47.37
N GLN A 388 13.22 9.76 46.65
CA GLN A 388 14.37 10.54 46.17
C GLN A 388 15.32 9.80 45.21
N GLN A 389 14.93 8.65 44.69
CA GLN A 389 15.64 7.94 43.63
C GLN A 389 14.82 7.93 42.35
N GLU A 390 15.50 8.14 41.23
CA GLU A 390 14.93 7.91 39.92
C GLU A 390 14.93 6.41 39.63
N ILE A 391 13.75 5.87 39.34
CA ILE A 391 13.56 4.51 38.88
C ILE A 391 13.20 4.61 37.40
N SER A 392 13.97 3.93 36.56
CA SER A 392 13.73 3.86 35.13
C SER A 392 13.61 2.41 34.66
N SER A 393 12.85 2.18 33.59
CA SER A 393 12.64 0.85 33.03
C SER A 393 12.31 0.94 31.53
N THR A 394 12.43 -0.20 30.85
CA THR A 394 11.95 -0.36 29.47
C THR A 394 10.68 -1.20 29.51
N ILE A 395 9.52 -0.56 29.31
CA ILE A 395 8.20 -1.22 29.38
C ILE A 395 7.35 -1.03 28.12
N ASP A 396 7.62 0.03 27.36
CA ASP A 396 7.13 0.23 26.01
C ASP A 396 7.99 -0.55 25.02
N LEU A 397 7.39 -1.53 24.36
CA LEU A 397 8.10 -2.48 23.51
C LEU A 397 7.63 -2.39 22.05
N PHE A 398 8.54 -2.68 21.14
CA PHE A 398 8.26 -3.03 19.75
C PHE A 398 8.75 -4.47 19.49
N LEU A 399 7.84 -5.31 19.01
CA LEU A 399 8.04 -6.71 18.70
C LEU A 399 7.62 -6.96 17.25
N THR A 400 8.27 -7.92 16.61
CA THR A 400 7.98 -8.22 15.21
C THR A 400 8.36 -9.65 14.85
N ASN A 401 7.59 -10.29 13.97
CA ASN A 401 7.94 -11.58 13.37
C ASN A 401 8.37 -11.43 11.89
N ILE A 402 8.58 -10.19 11.47
CA ILE A 402 9.21 -9.83 10.22
C ILE A 402 10.66 -10.32 10.31
N GLY A 403 11.01 -11.38 9.56
CA GLY A 403 12.32 -12.03 9.67
C GLY A 403 13.50 -11.07 9.43
N GLU A 404 14.69 -11.44 9.91
CA GLU A 404 15.91 -10.61 9.79
C GLU A 404 16.23 -10.17 8.35
N SER A 405 15.81 -10.95 7.33
CA SER A 405 15.93 -10.59 5.91
C SER A 405 15.14 -9.34 5.52
N ALA A 406 14.11 -8.98 6.28
CA ALA A 406 13.30 -7.79 6.06
C ALA A 406 13.83 -6.53 6.78
N PHE A 407 14.67 -6.69 7.81
CA PHE A 407 15.41 -5.58 8.43
C PHE A 407 16.67 -5.19 7.65
N LEU A 408 17.22 -6.12 6.86
CA LEU A 408 18.27 -5.84 5.86
C LEU A 408 17.68 -5.52 4.47
N ASN A 409 16.39 -5.78 4.25
CA ASN A 409 15.71 -5.57 2.97
C ASN A 409 14.19 -5.38 3.16
N ALA A 410 13.72 -4.13 3.31
CA ALA A 410 12.33 -3.78 3.58
C ALA A 410 11.32 -4.06 2.43
N GLN A 411 11.63 -4.99 1.52
CA GLN A 411 10.79 -5.43 0.38
C GLN A 411 10.14 -6.81 0.59
N LEU A 412 10.24 -7.42 1.77
CA LEU A 412 9.72 -8.76 2.04
C LEU A 412 8.52 -8.78 3.02
N VAL A 413 7.84 -7.65 3.22
CA VAL A 413 6.67 -7.54 4.10
C VAL A 413 5.51 -6.80 3.46
#